data_AF-A0A5C9BPM0-F1
#
_entry.id   AF-A0A5C9BPM0-F1
#
_cell.length_a   1.000
_cell.length_b   1.000
_cell.length_c   1.000
_cell.angle_alpha   90.00
_cell.angle_beta   90.00
_cell.angle_gamma   90.00
#
_symmetry.space_group_name_H-M   'P 1'
#
loop_
_entity.id
_entity.type
_entity.pdbx_description
1 polymer ?
#
loop_
_entity_poly.entity_id
_entity_poly.type
_entity_poly.pdbx_seq_one_letter_code
_entity_poly.pdbx_strand_id
1 'polypeptide(L)'
;MPQNTRRFLDWVAGHKATLQYRKLDLCRQVYFTGTKADGSDVVIVRNGWGVRRGQVVTQLEKQGCTGDVRVLYFEGSTIIRSVNCGI
;
A
#
# COMPACT_ATOMS: atom_id res chain seq x y z
N MET A 1 -37.56 -14.63 -18.96
CA MET A 1 -37.11 -15.46 -17.81
C MET A 1 -36.51 -14.57 -16.72
N PRO A 2 -37.21 -14.36 -15.59
CA PRO A 2 -36.79 -13.43 -14.52
C PRO A 2 -35.50 -13.83 -13.77
N GLN A 3 -35.17 -15.14 -13.72
CA GLN A 3 -33.99 -15.64 -13.00
C GLN A 3 -32.65 -15.19 -13.60
N ASN A 4 -32.55 -15.09 -14.92
CA ASN A 4 -31.31 -14.65 -15.59
C ASN A 4 -31.04 -13.15 -15.35
N THR A 5 -32.10 -12.34 -15.31
CA THR A 5 -31.99 -10.90 -15.00
C THR A 5 -31.49 -10.67 -13.58
N ARG A 6 -31.95 -11.47 -12.60
CA ARG A 6 -31.50 -11.35 -11.20
C ARG A 6 -30.03 -11.74 -11.02
N ARG A 7 -29.62 -12.87 -11.60
CA ARG A 7 -28.20 -13.29 -11.60
C ARG A 7 -27.27 -12.26 -12.24
N PHE A 8 -27.72 -11.64 -13.33
CA PHE A 8 -26.98 -10.57 -13.99
C PHE A 8 -26.80 -9.34 -13.08
N LEU A 9 -27.86 -8.90 -12.39
CA LEU A 9 -27.78 -7.78 -11.45
C LEU A 9 -26.85 -8.08 -10.27
N ASP A 10 -26.90 -9.29 -9.71
CA ASP A 10 -26.01 -9.71 -8.63
C ASP A 10 -24.53 -9.69 -9.08
N TRP A 11 -24.25 -10.16 -10.29
CA TRP A 11 -22.91 -10.11 -10.88
C TRP A 11 -22.43 -8.66 -11.10
N VAL A 12 -23.28 -7.78 -11.63
CA VAL A 12 -22.94 -6.36 -11.83
C VAL A 12 -22.67 -5.67 -10.49
N ALA A 13 -23.45 -5.96 -9.46
CA ALA A 13 -23.22 -5.43 -8.11
C ALA A 13 -21.87 -5.88 -7.55
N GLY A 14 -21.54 -7.18 -7.63
CA GLY A 14 -20.25 -7.72 -7.21
C GLY A 14 -19.07 -7.15 -8.01
N HIS A 15 -19.23 -6.95 -9.31
CA HIS A 15 -18.21 -6.34 -10.17
C HIS A 15 -17.93 -4.88 -9.78
N LYS A 16 -18.98 -4.07 -9.56
CA LYS A 16 -18.86 -2.69 -9.10
C LYS A 16 -18.19 -2.58 -7.74
N ALA A 17 -18.57 -3.43 -6.79
CA ALA A 17 -17.95 -3.49 -5.47
C ALA A 17 -16.45 -3.81 -5.55
N THR A 18 -16.07 -4.75 -6.41
CA THR A 18 -14.66 -5.12 -6.64
C THR A 18 -13.86 -3.97 -7.25
N LEU A 19 -14.43 -3.27 -8.25
CA LEU A 19 -13.79 -2.10 -8.85
C LEU A 19 -13.61 -0.95 -7.84
N GLN A 20 -14.61 -0.69 -7.00
CA GLN A 20 -14.53 0.33 -5.97
C GLN A 20 -13.46 -0.02 -4.93
N TYR A 21 -13.42 -1.28 -4.47
CA TYR A 21 -12.37 -1.76 -3.58
C TYR A 21 -10.97 -1.56 -4.19
N ARG A 22 -10.76 -1.97 -5.45
CA ARG A 22 -9.48 -1.75 -6.16
C ARG A 22 -9.12 -0.28 -6.29
N LYS A 23 -10.08 0.60 -6.58
CA LYS A 23 -9.85 2.05 -6.64
C LYS A 23 -9.44 2.59 -5.27
N LEU A 24 -10.11 2.19 -4.19
CA LEU A 24 -9.76 2.59 -2.83
C LEU A 24 -8.35 2.12 -2.45
N ASP A 25 -7.97 0.90 -2.82
CA ASP A 25 -6.63 0.36 -2.59
C ASP A 25 -5.57 1.11 -3.42
N LEU A 26 -5.91 1.56 -4.64
CA LEU A 26 -5.04 2.41 -5.47
C LEU A 26 -4.92 3.86 -4.96
N CYS A 27 -5.96 4.39 -4.31
CA CYS A 27 -5.93 5.71 -3.66
C CYS A 27 -5.09 5.72 -2.39
N ARG A 28 -4.76 4.54 -1.87
CA ARG A 28 -3.95 4.34 -0.67
C ARG A 28 -2.52 4.10 -1.06
N GLN A 29 -1.60 4.83 -0.45
CA GLN A 29 -0.17 4.67 -0.70
C GLN A 29 0.56 4.41 0.61
N VAL A 30 1.61 3.61 0.54
CA VAL A 30 2.49 3.35 1.66
C VAL A 30 3.90 3.71 1.24
N TYR A 31 4.49 4.64 1.97
CA TYR A 31 5.84 5.13 1.76
C TYR A 31 6.72 4.52 2.84
N PHE A 32 7.79 3.87 2.42
CA PHE A 32 8.81 3.33 3.32
C PHE A 32 10.05 4.18 3.15
N THR A 33 10.45 4.85 4.22
CA THR A 33 11.62 5.73 4.23
C THR A 33 12.70 5.11 5.12
N GLY A 34 13.88 4.85 4.55
CA GLY A 34 15.06 4.40 5.29
C GLY A 34 16.21 5.37 5.07
N THR A 35 17.05 5.56 6.08
CA THR A 35 18.22 6.45 5.98
C THR A 35 19.48 5.60 5.82
N LYS A 36 20.36 5.97 4.90
CA LYS A 36 21.68 5.35 4.72
C LYS A 36 22.72 5.94 5.67
N ALA A 37 23.86 5.26 5.81
CA ALA A 37 24.97 5.73 6.63
C ALA A 37 25.56 7.09 6.17
N ASP A 38 25.37 7.47 4.90
CA ASP A 38 25.77 8.77 4.35
C ASP A 38 24.76 9.89 4.61
N GLY A 39 23.65 9.60 5.30
CA GLY A 39 22.57 10.54 5.59
C GLY A 39 21.55 10.70 4.46
N SER A 40 21.68 9.98 3.34
CA SER A 40 20.68 10.00 2.26
C SER A 40 19.45 9.16 2.61
N ASP A 41 18.27 9.67 2.29
CA ASP A 41 17.00 8.97 2.48
C ASP A 41 16.59 8.21 1.21
N VAL A 42 16.22 6.95 1.40
CA VAL A 42 15.62 6.08 0.38
C VAL A 42 14.13 6.01 0.63
N VAL A 43 13.35 6.36 -0.39
CA VAL A 43 11.88 6.30 -0.34
C VAL A 43 11.38 5.23 -1.30
N ILE A 44 10.67 4.24 -0.79
CA ILE A 44 9.97 3.23 -1.59
C ILE A 44 8.47 3.48 -1.47
N VAL A 45 7.82 3.75 -2.61
CA VAL A 45 6.37 3.95 -2.69
C VAL A 45 5.69 2.68 -3.19
N ARG A 46 4.58 2.32 -2.56
CA ARG A 46 3.70 1.22 -2.97
C ARG A 46 2.24 1.65 -2.87
N ASN A 47 1.43 1.19 -3.81
CA ASN A 47 -0.01 1.38 -3.77
C ASN A 47 -0.66 0.19 -3.04
N GLY A 48 -1.66 0.48 -2.22
CA GLY A 48 -2.37 -0.49 -1.38
C GLY A 48 -1.65 -0.84 -0.09
N TRP A 49 -2.41 -1.21 0.94
CA TRP A 49 -1.88 -1.55 2.26
C TRP A 49 -1.42 -3.00 2.40
N GLY A 50 -1.60 -3.82 1.36
CA GLY A 50 -1.25 -5.24 1.35
C GLY A 50 0.26 -5.56 1.31
N VAL A 51 1.12 -4.55 1.41
CA VAL A 51 2.58 -4.72 1.32
C VAL A 51 3.11 -5.40 2.58
N ARG A 52 3.86 -6.49 2.38
CA ARG A 52 4.51 -7.22 3.49
C ARG A 52 5.78 -6.49 3.91
N ARG A 53 5.83 -6.06 5.18
CA ARG A 53 6.97 -5.34 5.79
C ARG A 53 8.33 -6.01 5.49
N GLY A 54 8.43 -7.33 5.65
CA GLY A 54 9.68 -8.06 5.46
C GLY A 54 10.29 -7.89 4.07
N GLN A 55 9.48 -7.87 3.00
CA GLN A 55 10.00 -7.67 1.64
C GLN A 55 10.61 -6.28 1.45
N VAL A 56 10.06 -5.26 2.12
CA VAL A 56 10.53 -3.89 1.98
C VAL A 56 11.77 -3.65 2.83
N VAL A 57 11.83 -4.20 4.05
CA VAL A 57 13.02 -4.15 4.90
C VAL A 57 14.21 -4.78 4.18
N THR A 58 14.07 -5.99 3.63
CA THR A 58 15.14 -6.63 2.85
C THR A 58 15.55 -5.81 1.62
N GLN A 59 14.62 -5.09 1.00
CA GLN A 59 14.94 -4.21 -0.12
C GLN A 59 15.72 -2.96 0.33
N LEU A 60 15.37 -2.38 1.47
CA LEU A 60 16.07 -1.23 2.06
C LEU A 60 17.47 -1.60 2.54
N GLU A 61 17.63 -2.76 3.19
CA GLU A 61 18.93 -3.33 3.57
C GLU A 61 19.85 -3.48 2.35
N LYS A 62 19.32 -4.04 1.24
CA LYS A 62 20.08 -4.18 -0.03
C LYS A 62 20.51 -2.84 -0.63
N GLN A 63 19.83 -1.74 -0.29
CA GLN A 63 20.19 -0.39 -0.72
C GLN A 63 21.13 0.33 0.26
N GLY A 64 21.58 -0.37 1.31
CA GLY A 64 22.52 0.15 2.31
C GLY A 64 21.85 1.00 3.39
N CYS A 65 20.53 0.89 3.58
CA CYS A 65 19.85 1.54 4.70
C CYS A 65 20.13 0.74 5.99
N THR A 66 20.48 1.45 7.06
CA THR A 66 20.72 0.86 8.38
C THR A 66 20.03 1.72 9.44
N GLY A 67 19.29 1.10 10.36
CA GLY A 67 18.58 1.80 11.45
C GLY A 67 17.05 1.75 11.33
N ASP A 68 16.39 2.86 11.65
CA ASP A 68 14.92 2.93 11.70
C ASP A 68 14.29 3.21 10.32
N VAL A 69 13.27 2.43 9.98
CA VAL A 69 12.40 2.65 8.82
C VAL A 69 11.12 3.33 9.28
N ARG A 70 10.76 4.43 8.64
CA ARG A 70 9.44 5.04 8.83
C ARG A 70 8.50 4.58 7.73
N VAL A 71 7.30 4.18 8.14
CA VAL A 71 6.24 3.72 7.26
C VAL A 71 5.10 4.72 7.36
N LEU A 72 4.87 5.44 6.28
CA LEU A 72 3.83 6.45 6.18
C LEU A 72 2.70 5.92 5.32
N TYR A 73 1.49 5.88 5.87
CA TYR A 73 0.28 5.48 5.19
C TYR A 73 -0.46 6.74 4.73
N PHE A 74 -0.73 6.80 3.44
CA PHE A 74 -1.43 7.89 2.79
C PHE A 74 -2.78 7.42 2.24
N GLU A 75 -3.75 8.30 2.31
CA GLU A 75 -4.99 8.23 1.52
C GLU A 75 -5.10 9.53 0.73
N GLY A 76 -4.91 9.43 -0.60
CA GLY A 76 -4.63 10.61 -1.42
C GLY A 76 -3.33 11.30 -1.00
N SER A 77 -3.38 12.60 -0.70
CA SER A 77 -2.22 13.40 -0.25
C SER A 77 -2.07 13.49 1.26
N THR A 78 -2.98 12.89 2.04
CA THR A 78 -3.01 13.03 3.51
C THR A 78 -2.36 11.84 4.18
N ILE A 79 -1.45 12.08 5.12
CA ILE A 79 -0.90 11.05 6.00
C ILE A 79 -1.97 10.69 7.03
N ILE A 80 -2.43 9.45 7.01
CA ILE A 80 -3.44 8.93 7.94
C ILE A 80 -2.82 8.13 9.09
N ARG A 81 -1.59 7.62 8.91
CA ARG A 81 -0.87 6.86 9.93
C ARG A 81 0.63 6.91 9.66
N SER A 82 1.43 6.98 10.72
CA SER A 82 2.88 6.81 10.68
C SER A 82 3.29 5.73 11.67
N VAL A 83 4.21 4.86 11.26
CA VAL A 83 4.79 3.82 12.12
C VAL A 83 6.30 3.85 11.93
N ASN A 84 7.05 3.96 13.02
CA ASN A 84 8.48 3.75 13.01
C ASN A 84 8.78 2.32 13.40
N CYS A 85 9.68 1.68 12.68
CA CYS A 85 10.09 0.32 12.96
C CYS A 85 11.57 0.13 12.64
N GLY A 86 12.32 -0.47 13.56
CA GLY A 86 13.71 -0.85 13.31
C GLY A 86 13.82 -1.88 12.19
N ILE A 87 14.95 -1.82 11.48
CA ILE A 87 15.53 -2.93 10.72
C ILE A 87 16.11 -3.93 11.71
#